data_AF-A0A8T7HM66-F1
#
_entry.id   AF-A0A8T7HM66-F1
#
_cell.length_a   1.000
_cell.length_b   1.000
_cell.length_c   1.000
_cell.angle_alpha   90.00
_cell.angle_beta   90.00
_cell.angle_gamma   90.00
#
_symmetry.space_group_name_H-M   'P 1'
#
loop_
_entity.id
_entity.type
_entity.pdbx_description
1 polymer ?
#
loop_
_entity_poly.entity_id
_entity_poly.type
_entity_poly.pdbx_seq_one_letter_code
_entity_poly.pdbx_strand_id
1 'polypeptide(L)'
;NNVKSIHGLAHITGGAFTKLPRIGSSSIGFSIDLPEPPLIFDLIQRTGNISNKEMHRTFNMGYGFVVVCPKSQHNNVVSILDEYKIKNDVIGEIFSGSGVKVNGKSVL
;
A
#
# COMPACT_ATOMS: atom_id res chain seq x y z
N ASN A 1 -0.67 -9.28 -23.88
CA ASN A 1 -0.65 -8.98 -22.44
C ASN A 1 -1.71 -9.80 -21.73
N ASN A 2 -1.37 -10.55 -20.66
CA ASN A 2 -2.24 -11.59 -20.04
C ASN A 2 -2.92 -11.15 -18.73
N VAL A 3 -2.76 -9.91 -18.28
CA VAL A 3 -3.51 -9.38 -17.14
C VAL A 3 -4.96 -9.16 -17.56
N LYS A 4 -5.87 -9.95 -16.98
CA LYS A 4 -7.30 -9.91 -17.32
C LYS A 4 -8.14 -9.09 -16.33
N SER A 5 -7.64 -8.87 -15.11
CA SER A 5 -8.38 -8.12 -14.08
C SER A 5 -7.45 -7.37 -13.14
N ILE A 6 -7.61 -6.05 -13.13
CA ILE A 6 -7.09 -5.15 -12.10
C ILE A 6 -8.32 -4.56 -11.42
N HIS A 7 -8.41 -4.70 -10.10
CA HIS A 7 -9.54 -4.21 -9.31
C HIS A 7 -9.33 -2.77 -8.83
N GLY A 8 -8.08 -2.31 -8.77
CA GLY A 8 -7.79 -0.93 -8.44
C GLY A 8 -6.32 -0.58 -8.48
N LEU A 9 -6.08 0.73 -8.52
CA LEU A 9 -4.77 1.34 -8.57
C LEU A 9 -4.79 2.54 -7.62
N ALA A 10 -3.76 2.70 -6.79
CA ALA A 10 -3.64 3.84 -5.89
C ALA A 10 -2.24 4.45 -5.94
N HIS A 11 -2.19 5.76 -6.15
CA HIS A 11 -0.99 6.56 -5.98
C HIS A 11 -0.83 7.00 -4.52
N ILE A 12 0.23 6.52 -3.88
CA ILE A 12 0.52 6.72 -2.46
C ILE A 12 1.37 7.99 -2.31
N THR A 13 0.67 9.13 -2.36
CA THR A 13 1.17 10.47 -2.02
C THR A 13 0.63 10.90 -0.64
N GLY A 14 0.39 12.19 -0.37
CA GLY A 14 -0.21 12.64 0.89
C GLY A 14 -1.53 11.94 1.23
N GLY A 15 -1.71 11.53 2.49
CA GLY A 15 -2.77 10.61 2.92
C GLY A 15 -2.35 9.13 2.89
N ALA A 16 -1.28 8.80 2.16
CA ALA A 16 -0.69 7.46 2.08
C ALA A 16 -1.75 6.34 1.84
N PHE A 17 -1.75 5.30 2.68
CA PHE A 17 -2.65 4.14 2.57
C PHE A 17 -4.09 4.44 2.97
N THR A 18 -4.38 5.58 3.60
CA THR A 18 -5.76 5.95 3.98
C THR A 18 -6.68 6.17 2.77
N LYS A 19 -6.13 6.18 1.56
CA LYS A 19 -6.85 6.28 0.29
C LYS A 19 -7.40 4.95 -0.22
N LEU A 20 -6.87 3.81 0.23
CA LEU A 20 -7.23 2.50 -0.30
C LEU A 20 -8.74 2.20 -0.22
N PRO A 21 -9.51 2.64 0.81
CA PRO A 21 -10.96 2.43 0.83
C PRO A 21 -11.71 3.07 -0.35
N ARG A 22 -11.10 4.00 -1.10
CA ARG A 22 -11.70 4.58 -2.32
C ARG A 22 -11.76 3.60 -3.49
N ILE A 23 -10.98 2.51 -3.44
CA ILE A 23 -10.98 1.45 -4.46
C ILE A 23 -12.13 0.45 -4.24
N GLY A 24 -12.64 0.36 -3.01
CA GLY A 24 -13.57 -0.68 -2.58
C GLY A 24 -14.96 -0.19 -2.19
N SER A 25 -15.82 -1.13 -1.81
CA SER A 25 -17.05 -0.86 -1.08
C SER A 25 -16.78 -0.67 0.42
N SER A 26 -17.76 -0.13 1.15
CA SER A 26 -17.72 -0.03 2.62
C SER A 26 -17.67 -1.39 3.36
N SER A 27 -17.76 -2.50 2.63
CA SER A 27 -17.74 -3.87 3.14
C SER A 27 -16.40 -4.58 2.99
N ILE A 28 -15.38 -3.91 2.43
CA ILE A 28 -14.01 -4.43 2.40
C ILE A 28 -13.01 -3.49 3.11
N GLY A 29 -11.99 -4.09 3.70
CA GLY A 29 -10.85 -3.40 4.32
C GLY A 29 -9.52 -3.89 3.76
N PHE A 30 -8.45 -3.17 4.09
CA PHE A 30 -7.10 -3.45 3.60
C PHE A 30 -6.16 -3.70 4.78
N SER A 31 -5.50 -4.86 4.78
CA SER A 31 -4.41 -5.17 5.71
C SER A 31 -3.10 -5.05 4.96
N ILE A 32 -2.22 -4.15 5.42
CA ILE A 32 -0.94 -3.85 4.78
C ILE A 32 0.18 -4.22 5.73
N ASP A 33 1.11 -5.04 5.25
CA ASP A 33 2.31 -5.47 5.96
C ASP A 33 3.52 -4.85 5.25
N LEU A 34 4.05 -3.79 5.87
CA LEU A 34 5.20 -3.06 5.37
C LEU A 34 6.47 -3.52 6.09
N PRO A 35 7.58 -3.72 5.35
CA PRO A 35 8.89 -3.83 5.96
C PRO A 35 9.32 -2.49 6.58
N GLU A 36 10.46 -2.51 7.27
CA GLU A 36 11.08 -1.27 7.74
C GLU A 36 11.28 -0.28 6.58
N PRO A 37 10.86 0.99 6.76
CA PRO A 37 10.93 1.97 5.70
C PRO A 37 12.39 2.39 5.41
N PRO A 38 12.66 2.99 4.24
CA PRO A 38 13.97 3.58 3.97
C PRO A 38 14.40 4.59 5.06
N LEU A 39 15.69 4.61 5.41
CA LEU A 39 16.27 5.40 6.51
C LEU A 39 15.94 6.91 6.49
N ILE A 40 15.57 7.46 5.32
CA ILE A 40 15.14 8.85 5.22
C ILE A 40 13.86 9.12 6.02
N PHE A 41 12.96 8.14 6.15
CA PHE A 41 11.73 8.30 6.92
C PHE A 41 12.02 8.38 8.43
N ASP A 42 12.99 7.61 8.92
CA ASP A 42 13.47 7.71 10.31
C ASP A 42 14.06 9.10 10.58
N LEU A 43 14.85 9.63 9.64
CA LEU A 43 15.43 10.96 9.76
C LEU A 43 14.35 12.05 9.80
N ILE A 44 13.38 11.98 8.89
CA ILE A 44 12.22 12.89 8.84
C ILE A 44 11.45 12.82 10.16
N GLN A 45 11.17 11.60 10.64
CA GLN A 45 10.39 11.38 11.84
C GLN A 45 11.05 12.01 13.06
N ARG A 46 12.35 11.75 13.27
CA ARG A 46 13.11 12.24 14.42
C ARG A 46 13.28 13.75 14.35
N THR A 47 13.65 14.28 13.19
CA THR A 47 13.91 15.72 13.00
C THR A 47 12.63 16.55 13.14
N GLY A 48 11.51 16.04 12.63
CA GLY A 48 10.21 16.71 12.71
C GLY A 48 9.41 16.43 13.97
N ASN A 49 9.92 15.57 14.89
CA ASN A 49 9.19 15.08 16.05
C ASN A 49 7.79 14.52 15.68
N ILE A 50 7.73 13.69 14.64
CA ILE A 50 6.48 13.19 14.05
C ILE A 50 6.10 11.85 14.69
N SER A 51 4.82 11.71 15.09
CA SER A 51 4.34 10.43 15.63
C SER A 51 4.33 9.32 14.57
N ASN A 52 4.49 8.06 14.98
CA ASN A 52 4.37 6.90 14.08
C ASN A 52 3.06 6.90 13.28
N LYS A 53 1.95 7.29 13.93
CA LYS A 53 0.64 7.37 13.27
C LYS A 53 0.65 8.42 12.15
N GLU A 54 1.24 9.58 12.41
CA GLU A 54 1.30 10.65 11.43
C GLU A 54 2.27 10.31 10.28
N MET A 55 3.37 9.61 10.56
CA MET A 55 4.26 9.10 9.52
C MET A 55 3.50 8.27 8.47
N HIS A 56 2.68 7.32 8.93
CA HIS A 56 1.90 6.43 8.06
C HIS A 56 0.66 7.08 7.43
N ARG A 57 0.22 8.24 7.92
CA ARG A 57 -0.89 9.01 7.33
C ARG A 57 -0.41 10.01 6.29
N THR A 58 0.82 10.50 6.41
CA THR A 58 1.32 11.57 5.56
C THR A 58 2.31 11.08 4.52
N PHE A 59 3.17 10.13 4.87
CA PHE A 59 4.23 9.66 3.98
C PHE A 59 3.94 8.27 3.41
N ASN A 60 4.52 7.99 2.26
CA ASN A 60 4.32 6.73 1.54
C ASN A 60 5.10 5.54 2.12
N MET A 61 5.98 5.79 3.09
CA MET A 61 6.78 4.80 3.80
C MET A 61 7.59 3.86 2.88
N GLY A 62 7.95 4.33 1.68
CA GLY A 62 8.75 3.57 0.71
C GLY A 62 7.95 2.97 -0.45
N TYR A 63 6.61 3.00 -0.41
CA TYR A 63 5.76 2.45 -1.47
C TYR A 63 4.96 3.56 -2.13
N GLY A 64 5.37 3.97 -3.34
CA GLY A 64 4.71 5.05 -4.07
C GLY A 64 3.41 4.66 -4.76
N PHE A 65 3.17 3.36 -5.02
CA PHE A 65 2.03 2.91 -5.81
C PHE A 65 1.55 1.54 -5.35
N VAL A 66 0.23 1.33 -5.39
CA VAL A 66 -0.41 0.05 -5.06
C VAL A 66 -1.26 -0.43 -6.22
N VAL A 67 -1.11 -1.72 -6.56
CA VAL A 67 -1.96 -2.43 -7.51
C VAL A 67 -2.79 -3.45 -6.76
N VAL A 68 -4.10 -3.40 -6.93
CA VAL A 68 -5.05 -4.34 -6.34
C VAL A 68 -5.54 -5.27 -7.44
N CYS A 69 -5.31 -6.57 -7.29
CA CYS A 69 -5.72 -7.57 -8.26
C CYS A 69 -6.13 -8.90 -7.58
N PRO A 70 -6.89 -9.78 -8.25
CA PRO A 70 -7.08 -11.14 -7.78
C PRO A 70 -5.75 -11.87 -7.60
N LYS A 71 -5.66 -12.77 -6.62
CA LYS A 71 -4.48 -13.63 -6.43
C LYS A 71 -4.09 -14.41 -7.70
N SER A 72 -5.07 -14.79 -8.53
CA SER A 72 -4.83 -15.48 -9.81
C SER A 72 -4.14 -14.60 -10.86
N GLN A 73 -4.10 -13.28 -10.69
CA GLN A 73 -3.42 -12.34 -11.59
C GLN A 73 -2.03 -11.92 -11.08
N HIS A 74 -1.64 -12.33 -9.86
CA HIS A 74 -0.39 -11.91 -9.23
C HIS A 74 0.84 -12.09 -10.15
N ASN A 75 1.08 -13.31 -10.66
CA ASN A 75 2.23 -13.61 -11.51
C ASN A 75 2.24 -12.77 -12.80
N ASN A 76 1.07 -12.52 -13.39
CA ASN A 76 0.97 -11.70 -14.60
C ASN A 76 1.33 -10.23 -14.32
N VAL A 77 0.89 -9.71 -13.16
CA VAL A 77 1.21 -8.33 -12.74
C VAL A 77 2.70 -8.19 -12.44
N VAL A 78 3.27 -9.10 -11.65
CA VAL A 78 4.71 -9.11 -11.31
C VAL A 78 5.55 -9.20 -12.58
N SER A 79 5.19 -10.10 -13.51
CA SER A 79 5.93 -10.24 -14.78
C SER A 79 5.98 -8.94 -15.59
N ILE A 80 4.90 -8.15 -15.61
CA ILE A 80 4.90 -6.85 -16.28
C ILE A 80 5.79 -5.87 -15.51
N LEU A 81 5.65 -5.77 -14.19
CA LEU A 81 6.47 -4.86 -13.38
C LEU A 81 7.97 -5.15 -13.53
N ASP A 82 8.34 -6.42 -13.57
CA ASP A 82 9.73 -6.87 -13.77
C ASP A 82 10.25 -6.53 -15.18
N GLU A 83 9.43 -6.66 -16.22
CA GLU A 83 9.77 -6.26 -17.59
C GLU A 83 10.17 -4.78 -17.66
N TYR A 84 9.44 -3.92 -16.93
CA TYR A 84 9.74 -2.50 -16.80
C TYR A 84 10.76 -2.18 -15.69
N LYS A 85 11.35 -3.19 -15.04
CA LYS A 85 12.33 -3.06 -13.95
C LYS A 85 11.82 -2.25 -12.77
N ILE A 86 10.52 -2.34 -12.49
CA ILE A 86 9.86 -1.70 -11.36
C ILE A 86 9.95 -2.63 -10.15
N LYS A 87 10.68 -2.19 -9.11
CA LYS A 87 10.73 -2.94 -7.84
C LYS A 87 9.31 -3.07 -7.27
N ASN A 88 8.92 -4.29 -6.97
CA ASN A 88 7.58 -4.62 -6.52
C ASN A 88 7.63 -5.66 -5.40
N ASP A 89 6.55 -5.73 -4.61
CA ASP A 89 6.38 -6.69 -3.52
C ASP A 89 4.90 -6.91 -3.23
N VAL A 90 4.55 -8.03 -2.61
CA VAL A 90 3.20 -8.26 -2.07
C VAL A 90 3.16 -7.69 -0.67
N ILE A 91 2.45 -6.57 -0.52
CA ILE A 91 2.43 -5.80 0.75
C ILE A 91 1.15 -5.99 1.56
N GLY A 92 0.29 -6.95 1.22
CA GLY A 92 -0.94 -7.14 1.99
C GLY A 92 -2.08 -7.79 1.22
N GLU A 93 -3.27 -7.71 1.82
CA GLU A 93 -4.48 -8.36 1.36
C GLU A 93 -5.75 -7.56 1.70
N ILE A 94 -6.86 -7.94 1.05
CA ILE A 94 -8.19 -7.42 1.34
C ILE A 94 -8.89 -8.37 2.30
N PHE A 95 -9.58 -7.83 3.30
CA PHE A 95 -10.39 -8.59 4.25
C PHE A 95 -11.85 -8.09 4.26
N SER A 96 -12.77 -8.96 4.70
CA SER A 96 -14.18 -8.59 4.92
C SER A 96 -14.31 -7.68 6.14
N GLY A 97 -14.86 -6.47 5.97
CA GLY A 97 -14.94 -5.46 7.02
C GLY A 97 -14.68 -4.07 6.46
N SER A 98 -14.19 -3.14 7.25
CA SER A 98 -13.84 -1.80 6.76
C SER A 98 -12.56 -1.28 7.39
N GLY A 99 -11.96 -0.28 6.74
CA GLY A 99 -10.78 0.42 7.23
C GLY A 99 -9.47 -0.08 6.63
N VAL A 100 -8.38 0.47 7.16
CA VAL A 100 -7.00 0.19 6.72
C VAL A 100 -6.16 -0.07 7.95
N LYS A 101 -5.51 -1.23 7.96
CA LYS A 101 -4.53 -1.62 8.97
C LYS A 101 -3.15 -1.63 8.34
N VAL A 102 -2.18 -0.98 8.98
CA VAL A 102 -0.77 -1.05 8.58
C VAL A 102 0.00 -1.67 9.74
N ASN A 103 0.69 -2.79 9.48
CA ASN A 103 1.40 -3.60 10.49
C ASN A 103 0.51 -3.86 11.73
N GLY A 104 -0.74 -4.25 11.47
CA GLY A 104 -1.76 -4.54 12.50
C GLY A 104 -2.44 -3.33 13.16
N LYS A 105 -2.03 -2.09 12.86
CA LYS A 105 -2.57 -0.87 13.50
C LYS A 105 -3.53 -0.11 12.58
N SER A 106 -4.67 0.34 13.10
CA SER A 106 -5.60 1.17 12.32
C SER A 106 -4.96 2.52 12.01
N VAL A 107 -4.94 2.89 10.73
CA VAL A 107 -4.48 4.21 10.25
C VAL A 107 -5.62 5.12 9.80
N LEU A 108 -6.82 4.54 9.70
CA LEU A 108 -8.11 5.23 9.63
C LEU A 108 -8.75 5.31 11.02
#